data_AF-A0A9X3LFW9-F1
#
_entry.id   AF-A0A9X3LFW9-F1
#
_cell.length_a   1.000
_cell.length_b   1.000
_cell.length_c   1.000
_cell.angle_alpha   90.00
_cell.angle_beta   90.00
_cell.angle_gamma   90.00
#
_symmetry.space_group_name_H-M   'P 1'
#
loop_
_entity.id
_entity.type
_entity.pdbx_description
1 polymer ?
#
loop_
_entity_poly.entity_id
_entity_poly.type
_entity_poly.pdbx_seq_one_letter_code
_entity_poly.pdbx_strand_id
1 'polypeptide(L)'
;MKKGIVSIVVSFALLFGMVGAIQADAAVKVTLKEYSNCKEINKNYPGGIAKTSTVKNKGGATKYKPFVNQKLYDLNKKSDRDKDFIACER
;
A
#
# COMPACT_ATOMS: atom_id res chain seq x y z
N MET A 1 5.03 58.38 -8.54
CA MET A 1 4.04 57.61 -9.34
C MET A 1 4.85 56.85 -10.40
N LYS A 2 4.88 55.53 -10.61
CA LYS A 2 4.19 54.32 -10.13
C LYS A 2 5.21 53.19 -10.40
N LYS A 3 5.90 52.63 -9.40
CA LYS A 3 5.61 51.33 -8.75
C LYS A 3 5.24 50.14 -9.68
N GLY A 4 5.41 50.24 -10.99
CA GLY A 4 4.85 49.26 -11.94
C GLY A 4 5.82 48.27 -12.59
N ILE A 5 7.14 48.46 -12.48
CA ILE A 5 8.10 47.69 -13.30
C ILE A 5 8.76 46.55 -12.50
N VAL A 6 8.88 46.69 -11.17
CA VAL A 6 9.53 45.69 -10.32
C VAL A 6 8.62 44.48 -10.01
N SER A 7 7.30 44.60 -10.22
CA SER A 7 6.35 43.51 -9.91
C SER A 7 6.20 42.44 -10.99
N ILE A 8 6.74 42.62 -12.20
CA ILE A 8 6.48 41.69 -13.31
C ILE A 8 7.51 40.54 -13.40
N VAL A 9 8.69 40.69 -12.80
CA VAL A 9 9.76 39.67 -12.89
C VAL A 9 9.65 38.59 -11.80
N VAL A 10 8.90 38.85 -10.72
CA VAL A 10 8.74 37.90 -9.59
C VAL A 10 7.65 36.84 -9.84
N SER A 11 6.80 37.01 -10.84
CA SER A 11 5.65 36.13 -11.07
C SER A 11 5.90 34.93 -11.98
N PHE A 12 7.01 34.90 -12.75
CA PHE A 12 7.28 33.81 -13.69
C PHE A 12 8.13 32.67 -13.13
N ALA A 13 8.68 32.81 -11.91
CA ALA A 13 9.50 31.78 -11.27
C ALA A 13 8.69 30.69 -10.53
N LEU A 14 7.37 30.87 -10.39
CA LEU A 14 6.52 29.95 -9.60
C LEU A 14 5.85 28.84 -10.42
N LEU A 15 6.02 28.81 -11.75
CA LEU A 15 5.30 27.86 -12.62
C LEU A 15 6.04 26.55 -12.94
N PHE A 16 7.27 26.34 -12.45
CA PHE A 16 8.06 25.15 -12.80
C PHE A 16 8.34 24.18 -11.64
N GLY A 17 7.70 24.37 -10.49
CA GLY A 17 8.01 23.64 -9.25
C GLY A 17 7.28 22.30 -9.05
N MET A 18 6.42 21.86 -9.96
CA MET A 18 5.57 20.67 -9.73
C MET A 18 5.87 19.54 -10.72
N VAL A 19 7.13 19.11 -10.77
CA VAL A 19 7.46 17.80 -11.30
C VAL A 19 7.05 16.80 -10.22
N GLY A 20 5.81 16.32 -10.32
CA GLY A 20 5.22 15.36 -9.39
C GLY A 20 6.16 14.17 -9.23
N ALA A 21 6.62 13.94 -7.99
CA ALA A 21 7.33 12.74 -7.62
C ALA A 21 6.42 11.54 -7.95
N ILE A 22 6.70 10.86 -9.06
CA ILE A 22 6.21 9.52 -9.31
C ILE A 22 6.84 8.67 -8.22
N GLN A 23 6.11 8.46 -7.13
CA GLN A 23 6.43 7.42 -6.16
C GLN A 23 6.22 6.11 -6.91
N ALA A 24 7.30 5.57 -7.45
CA ALA A 24 7.35 4.19 -7.87
C ALA A 24 7.19 3.35 -6.61
N ASP A 25 5.96 2.89 -6.35
CA ASP A 25 5.70 1.84 -5.37
C ASP A 25 6.65 0.69 -5.70
N ALA A 26 7.62 0.44 -4.84
CA ALA A 26 8.60 -0.60 -5.03
C ALA A 26 7.83 -1.91 -5.23
N ALA A 27 7.88 -2.47 -6.44
CA ALA A 27 7.17 -3.69 -6.77
C ALA A 27 7.61 -4.79 -5.80
N VAL A 28 6.73 -5.16 -4.88
CA VAL A 28 7.00 -6.24 -3.93
C VAL A 28 7.19 -7.50 -4.75
N LYS A 29 8.43 -8.01 -4.78
CA LYS A 29 8.74 -9.28 -5.45
C LYS A 29 8.00 -10.39 -4.71
N VAL A 30 6.86 -10.79 -5.26
CA VAL A 30 6.00 -11.78 -4.64
C VAL A 30 6.67 -13.14 -4.71
N THR A 31 7.17 -13.60 -3.57
CA THR A 31 7.63 -14.98 -3.43
C THR A 31 6.44 -15.82 -3.00
N LEU A 32 6.00 -16.74 -3.86
CA LEU A 32 4.97 -17.72 -3.52
C LEU A 32 5.58 -18.76 -2.60
N LYS A 33 5.32 -18.63 -1.30
CA LYS A 33 5.73 -19.60 -0.30
C LYS A 33 4.69 -19.70 0.81
N GLU A 34 4.66 -20.87 1.42
CA GLU A 34 3.94 -21.08 2.67
C GLU A 34 4.80 -20.56 3.82
N TYR A 35 4.19 -19.76 4.69
CA TYR A 35 4.79 -19.22 5.89
C TYR A 35 4.44 -20.08 7.10
N SER A 36 5.34 -20.12 8.07
CA SER A 36 5.13 -20.94 9.27
C SER A 36 4.15 -20.28 10.24
N ASN A 37 4.13 -18.95 10.28
CA ASN A 37 3.32 -18.17 11.21
C ASN A 37 3.04 -16.75 10.70
N CYS A 38 2.12 -16.06 11.36
CA CYS A 38 1.72 -14.69 11.01
C CYS A 38 2.84 -13.66 11.12
N LYS A 39 3.81 -13.84 12.03
CA LYS A 39 4.93 -12.91 12.19
C LYS A 39 5.78 -12.84 10.91
N GLU A 40 6.00 -13.99 10.26
CA GLU A 40 6.73 -14.03 8.98
C GLU A 40 5.94 -13.44 7.82
N ILE A 41 4.62 -13.66 7.80
CA ILE A 41 3.72 -13.01 6.84
C ILE A 41 3.78 -11.50 7.03
N ASN A 42 3.54 -11.00 8.24
CA ASN A 42 3.50 -9.57 8.52
C ASN A 42 4.84 -8.85 8.35
N LYS A 43 5.96 -9.57 8.41
CA LYS A 43 7.28 -9.02 8.08
C LYS A 43 7.37 -8.59 6.61
N ASN A 44 6.74 -9.35 5.70
CA ASN A 44 6.75 -9.06 4.26
C ASN A 44 5.47 -8.35 3.79
N TYR A 45 4.35 -8.61 4.46
CA TYR A 45 3.01 -8.13 4.15
C TYR A 45 2.36 -7.57 5.42
N PRO A 46 2.65 -6.30 5.79
CA PRO A 46 2.24 -5.72 7.07
C PRO A 46 0.74 -5.81 7.38
N GLY A 47 -0.13 -5.75 6.36
CA GLY A 47 -1.58 -5.90 6.50
C GLY A 47 -2.11 -7.32 6.28
N GLY A 48 -1.24 -8.32 6.15
CA GLY A 48 -1.62 -9.69 5.81
C GLY A 48 -1.79 -9.90 4.31
N ILE A 49 -2.32 -11.05 3.93
CA ILE A 49 -2.51 -11.46 2.54
C ILE A 49 -4.00 -11.69 2.29
N ALA A 50 -4.62 -10.89 1.43
CA ALA A 50 -6.01 -11.05 1.04
C ALA A 50 -6.13 -11.92 -0.20
N LYS A 51 -7.17 -12.75 -0.25
CA LYS A 51 -7.49 -13.57 -1.41
C LYS A 51 -7.88 -12.73 -2.63
N THR A 52 -8.72 -11.73 -2.43
CA THR A 52 -9.18 -10.81 -3.49
C THR A 52 -9.23 -9.38 -2.94
N SER A 53 -9.26 -8.39 -3.85
CA SER A 53 -9.37 -6.96 -3.50
C SER A 53 -10.74 -6.57 -2.93
N THR A 54 -11.74 -7.44 -3.08
CA THR A 54 -13.11 -7.20 -2.62
C THR A 54 -13.36 -7.72 -1.20
N VAL A 55 -12.42 -8.49 -0.65
CA VAL A 55 -12.50 -8.99 0.72
C VAL A 55 -12.44 -7.80 1.68
N LYS A 56 -13.36 -7.81 2.64
CA LYS A 56 -13.40 -6.86 3.74
C LYS A 56 -13.06 -7.59 5.02
N ASN A 57 -12.18 -6.99 5.80
CA ASN A 57 -11.86 -7.48 7.13
C ASN A 57 -13.13 -7.54 7.99
N LYS A 58 -13.38 -8.68 8.64
CA LYS A 58 -14.55 -8.84 9.53
C LYS A 58 -14.31 -8.32 10.95
N GLY A 59 -13.07 -8.35 11.43
CA GLY A 59 -12.65 -7.95 12.78
C GLY A 59 -12.58 -6.43 13.02
N GLY A 60 -12.72 -5.61 11.97
CA GLY A 60 -12.80 -4.16 12.08
C GLY A 60 -11.83 -3.44 11.14
N ALA A 61 -11.48 -2.19 11.49
CA ALA A 61 -10.53 -1.41 10.71
C ALA A 61 -9.10 -1.89 10.98
N THR A 62 -8.42 -2.39 9.94
CA THR A 62 -7.00 -2.74 9.98
C THR A 62 -6.13 -1.49 9.83
N LYS A 63 -4.95 -1.48 10.48
CA LYS A 63 -4.02 -0.36 10.32
C LYS A 63 -3.40 -0.34 8.92
N TYR A 64 -3.18 -1.53 8.35
CA TYR A 64 -2.54 -1.68 7.05
C TYR A 64 -3.49 -2.33 6.05
N LYS A 65 -3.35 -1.95 4.77
CA LYS A 65 -4.06 -2.62 3.70
C LYS A 65 -3.44 -4.01 3.45
N PRO A 66 -4.24 -5.08 3.36
CA PRO A 66 -3.74 -6.39 3.03
C PRO A 66 -3.20 -6.44 1.60
N PHE A 67 -2.19 -7.27 1.39
CA PHE A 67 -1.64 -7.52 0.06
C PHE A 67 -2.52 -8.50 -0.69
N VAL A 68 -3.06 -8.11 -1.84
CA VAL A 68 -3.99 -8.94 -2.61
C VAL A 68 -3.21 -9.91 -3.48
N ASN A 69 -3.24 -11.20 -3.14
CA ASN A 69 -2.69 -12.25 -3.97
C ASN A 69 -3.34 -13.60 -3.67
N GLN A 70 -4.18 -14.07 -4.58
CA GLN A 70 -4.92 -15.33 -4.42
C GLN A 70 -3.99 -16.53 -4.23
N LYS A 71 -2.96 -16.69 -5.07
CA LYS A 71 -2.06 -17.85 -5.01
C LYS A 71 -1.29 -17.89 -3.69
N LEU A 72 -0.84 -16.74 -3.22
CA LEU A 72 -0.14 -16.62 -1.96
C LEU A 72 -1.08 -16.85 -0.76
N TYR A 73 -2.32 -16.34 -0.84
CA TYR A 73 -3.34 -16.62 0.16
C TYR A 73 -3.64 -18.12 0.22
N ASP A 74 -3.83 -18.79 -0.92
CA ASP A 74 -4.18 -20.21 -0.97
C ASP A 74 -3.09 -21.10 -0.31
N LEU A 75 -1.80 -20.75 -0.48
CA LEU A 75 -0.68 -21.39 0.23
C LEU A 75 -0.69 -21.13 1.74
N ASN A 76 -1.23 -20.00 2.18
CA ASN A 76 -1.24 -19.55 3.57
C ASN A 76 -2.63 -19.58 4.20
N LYS A 77 -3.59 -20.28 3.58
CA LYS A 77 -4.99 -20.32 4.01
C LYS A 77 -5.15 -20.84 5.43
N LYS A 78 -4.24 -21.70 5.89
CA LYS A 78 -4.19 -22.19 7.28
C LYS A 78 -4.02 -21.08 8.32
N SER A 79 -3.50 -19.93 7.90
CA SER A 79 -3.21 -18.78 8.75
C SER A 79 -4.36 -17.79 8.84
N ASP A 80 -5.41 -17.96 8.02
CA ASP A 80 -6.69 -17.29 8.14
C ASP A 80 -7.56 -18.08 9.14
N ARG A 81 -7.63 -17.59 10.38
CA ARG A 81 -8.26 -18.31 11.50
C ARG A 81 -9.77 -18.12 11.54
N ASP A 82 -10.25 -16.94 11.16
CA ASP A 82 -11.65 -16.52 11.20
C ASP A 82 -12.36 -16.66 9.84
N LYS A 83 -11.61 -17.10 8.81
CA LYS A 83 -12.10 -17.43 7.47
C LYS A 83 -12.78 -16.22 6.84
N ASP A 84 -12.16 -15.06 6.99
CA ASP A 84 -12.62 -13.83 6.35
C ASP A 84 -11.97 -13.60 4.98
N PHE A 85 -11.09 -14.52 4.56
CA PHE A 85 -10.30 -14.47 3.33
C PHE A 85 -9.11 -13.50 3.38
N ILE A 86 -8.66 -13.14 4.58
CA ILE A 86 -7.43 -12.42 4.86
C ILE A 86 -6.55 -13.24 5.81
N ALA A 87 -5.39 -13.68 5.33
CA ALA A 87 -4.43 -14.38 6.17
C ALA A 87 -3.63 -13.40 7.03
N CYS A 88 -3.65 -13.59 8.35
CA CYS A 88 -2.86 -12.84 9.33
C CYS A 88 -3.02 -11.31 9.23
N GLU A 89 -4.27 -10.88 9.16
CA GLU A 89 -4.67 -9.48 9.21
C GLU A 89 -4.10 -8.69 10.41
N ARG A 90 -3.82 -7.39 10.19
CA ARG A 90 -3.31 -6.43 11.20
C ARG A 90 -3.70 -4.99 10.91
#